data_AF-A0A3B0ZY17-F1
#
_entry.id   AF-A0A3B0ZY17-F1
#
_cell.length_a   1.000
_cell.length_b   1.000
_cell.length_c   1.000
_cell.angle_alpha   90.00
_cell.angle_beta   90.00
_cell.angle_gamma   90.00
#
_symmetry.space_group_name_H-M   'P 1'
#
loop_
_entity.id
_entity.type
_entity.pdbx_description
1 polymer ?
#
loop_
_entity_poly.entity_id
_entity_poly.type
_entity_poly.pdbx_seq_one_letter_code
_entity_poly.pdbx_strand_id
1 'polypeptide(L)'
;MHAESIPIADFRLKNHPSQNVKLSDSYDTISQNVKKDVGLRVISKKMFDEAAKTYSNDREAITDLYKVLKTGKWSHSDEMKQVIGSLDNFTYVDKWYVIDIGGNNLRLIAYINFVTHNLSSKYILTHADYDKLWKKFQKGEIRR
;
A
#
# COMPACT_ATOMS: atom_id res chain seq x y z
N MET A 1 1.20 -71.33 -39.68
CA MET A 1 1.61 -69.96 -39.32
C MET A 1 0.50 -69.02 -39.75
N HIS A 2 -0.44 -68.72 -38.87
CA HIS A 2 -1.47 -67.70 -39.06
C HIS A 2 -1.52 -66.91 -37.74
N ALA A 3 -1.19 -65.63 -37.79
CA ALA A 3 -1.28 -64.73 -36.66
C ALA A 3 -2.56 -63.90 -36.82
N GLU A 4 -3.51 -64.10 -35.92
CA GLU A 4 -4.73 -63.31 -35.83
C GLU A 4 -4.40 -61.94 -35.20
N SER A 5 -4.92 -60.87 -35.81
CA SER A 5 -4.72 -59.49 -35.37
C SER A 5 -5.77 -59.13 -34.33
N ILE A 6 -5.35 -58.65 -33.15
CA ILE A 6 -6.24 -58.19 -32.07
C ILE A 6 -6.76 -56.78 -32.43
N PRO A 7 -8.08 -56.48 -32.35
CA PRO A 7 -8.58 -55.14 -32.59
C PRO A 7 -8.29 -54.22 -31.40
N ILE A 8 -7.72 -53.05 -31.70
CA ILE A 8 -7.42 -51.99 -30.72
C ILE A 8 -8.74 -51.30 -30.37
N ALA A 9 -9.14 -51.34 -29.10
CA ALA A 9 -10.34 -50.66 -28.62
C ALA A 9 -10.15 -49.13 -28.68
N ASP A 10 -11.14 -48.44 -29.25
CA ASP A 10 -11.21 -46.98 -29.36
C ASP A 10 -11.43 -46.33 -27.97
N PHE A 11 -10.34 -45.93 -27.32
CA PHE A 11 -10.37 -45.23 -26.04
C PHE A 11 -10.75 -43.77 -26.27
N ARG A 12 -12.06 -43.50 -26.29
CA ARG A 12 -12.62 -42.14 -26.31
C ARG A 12 -12.21 -41.40 -25.04
N LEU A 13 -11.19 -40.55 -25.13
CA LEU A 13 -10.79 -39.60 -24.10
C LEU A 13 -12.00 -38.73 -23.71
N LYS A 14 -12.44 -38.85 -22.45
CA LYS A 14 -13.39 -37.89 -21.86
C LYS A 14 -12.66 -36.56 -21.73
N ASN A 15 -13.15 -35.54 -22.43
CA ASN A 15 -12.72 -34.16 -22.28
C ASN A 15 -12.89 -33.72 -20.81
N HIS A 16 -11.80 -33.73 -20.05
CA HIS A 16 -11.70 -32.96 -18.81
C HIS A 16 -11.43 -31.50 -19.20
N PRO A 17 -12.12 -30.51 -18.60
CA PRO A 17 -11.85 -29.11 -18.90
C PRO A 17 -10.44 -28.77 -18.43
N SER A 18 -9.52 -28.63 -19.38
CA SER A 18 -8.21 -28.00 -19.14
C SER A 18 -8.45 -26.58 -18.66
N GLN A 19 -8.27 -26.36 -17.36
CA GLN A 19 -8.20 -25.03 -16.76
C GLN A 19 -6.93 -24.36 -17.30
N ASN A 20 -7.03 -23.76 -18.49
CA ASN A 20 -6.02 -22.87 -19.07
C ASN A 20 -6.07 -21.54 -18.31
N VAL A 21 -5.49 -21.51 -17.11
CA VAL A 21 -5.08 -20.26 -16.48
C VAL A 21 -3.97 -19.68 -17.36
N LYS A 22 -4.14 -18.46 -17.88
CA LYS A 22 -3.12 -17.86 -18.77
C LYS A 22 -1.82 -17.73 -17.98
N LEU A 23 -0.70 -18.12 -18.58
CA LEU A 23 0.63 -17.98 -17.97
C LEU A 23 0.91 -16.55 -17.49
N SER A 24 0.38 -15.52 -18.18
CA SER A 24 0.42 -14.12 -17.75
C SER A 24 -0.16 -13.92 -16.35
N ASP A 25 -1.31 -14.52 -16.07
CA ASP A 25 -2.05 -14.36 -14.83
C ASP A 25 -1.27 -15.00 -13.66
N SER A 26 -0.54 -16.09 -13.95
CA SER A 26 0.36 -16.74 -12.99
C SER A 26 1.61 -15.89 -12.69
N TYR A 27 2.25 -15.30 -13.71
CA TYR A 27 3.39 -14.39 -13.51
C TYR A 27 3.00 -13.12 -12.75
N ASP A 28 1.86 -12.53 -13.07
CA ASP A 28 1.35 -11.36 -12.37
C ASP A 28 1.01 -11.68 -10.91
N THR A 29 0.36 -12.83 -10.66
CA THR A 29 0.03 -13.28 -9.30
C THR A 29 1.29 -13.56 -8.47
N ILE A 30 2.27 -14.28 -9.02
CA ILE A 30 3.53 -14.58 -8.32
C ILE A 30 4.31 -13.28 -8.08
N SER A 31 4.39 -12.38 -9.07
CA SER A 31 5.09 -11.10 -8.93
C SER A 31 4.43 -10.20 -7.89
N GLN A 32 3.09 -10.19 -7.80
CA GLN A 32 2.35 -9.47 -6.77
C GLN A 32 2.57 -10.09 -5.39
N ASN A 33 2.59 -11.42 -5.28
CA ASN A 33 2.85 -12.12 -4.02
C ASN A 33 4.28 -11.90 -3.49
N VAL A 34 5.29 -11.95 -4.36
CA VAL A 34 6.68 -11.63 -3.98
C VAL A 34 6.82 -10.17 -3.56
N LYS A 35 6.14 -9.23 -4.23
CA LYS A 35 6.12 -7.82 -3.83
C LYS A 35 5.38 -7.60 -2.51
N LYS A 36 4.30 -8.34 -2.24
CA LYS A 36 3.57 -8.29 -0.96
C LYS A 36 4.45 -8.66 0.23
N ASP A 37 5.49 -9.48 0.03
CA ASP A 37 6.45 -9.81 1.08
C ASP A 37 7.47 -8.70 1.40
N VAL A 38 7.54 -7.66 0.56
CA VAL A 38 8.38 -6.48 0.80
C VAL A 38 7.64 -5.49 1.69
N GLY A 39 8.13 -5.30 2.91
CA GLY A 39 7.61 -4.29 3.84
C GLY A 39 7.85 -2.86 3.32
N LEU A 40 7.01 -1.91 3.76
CA LEU A 40 7.18 -0.53 3.31
C LEU A 40 8.43 0.11 3.90
N ARG A 41 9.24 0.71 3.03
CA ARG A 41 10.38 1.48 3.42
C ARG A 41 9.96 2.91 3.78
N VAL A 42 9.94 3.20 5.08
CA VAL A 42 9.75 4.57 5.60
C VAL A 42 11.09 5.32 5.54
N ILE A 43 11.23 6.19 4.54
CA ILE A 43 12.50 6.90 4.24
C ILE A 43 12.74 8.07 5.23
N SER A 44 11.70 8.51 5.95
CA SER A 44 11.66 9.82 6.62
C SER A 44 11.58 9.72 8.15
N LYS A 45 12.28 8.76 8.77
CA LYS A 45 12.32 8.59 10.24
C LYS A 45 12.62 9.91 10.98
N LYS A 46 13.53 10.73 10.44
CA LYS A 46 13.90 12.02 11.02
C LYS A 46 12.70 12.96 11.23
N MET A 47 11.73 13.00 10.31
CA MET A 47 10.53 13.83 10.48
C MET A 47 9.67 13.37 11.65
N PHE A 48 9.54 12.05 11.86
CA PHE A 48 8.82 11.52 13.00
C PHE A 48 9.54 11.84 14.31
N ASP A 49 10.87 11.69 14.34
CA ASP A 49 11.68 12.02 15.52
C ASP A 49 11.60 13.52 15.87
N GLU A 50 11.59 14.40 14.86
CA GLU A 50 11.42 15.85 15.05
C GLU A 50 10.00 16.19 15.52
N ALA A 51 8.97 15.64 14.87
CA ALA A 51 7.59 15.84 15.28
C ALA A 51 7.34 15.35 16.72
N ALA A 52 7.91 14.22 17.11
CA ALA A 52 7.83 13.69 18.47
C ALA A 52 8.50 14.59 19.53
N LYS A 53 9.46 15.42 19.13
CA LYS A 53 10.06 16.45 20.01
C LYS A 53 9.20 17.70 20.06
N THR A 54 8.66 18.14 18.92
CA THR A 54 7.81 19.34 18.81
C THR A 54 6.45 19.15 19.48
N TYR A 55 5.83 17.99 19.29
CA TYR A 55 4.50 17.65 19.81
C TYR A 55 4.65 16.59 20.91
N SER A 56 5.26 16.99 22.04
CA SER A 56 5.58 16.07 23.14
C SER A 56 4.36 15.33 23.70
N ASN A 57 3.19 15.97 23.68
CA ASN A 57 1.93 15.38 24.16
C ASN A 57 1.44 14.23 23.26
N ASP A 58 1.78 14.25 21.97
CA ASP A 58 1.39 13.24 20.98
C ASP A 58 2.57 12.31 20.62
N ARG A 59 3.68 12.38 21.36
CA ARG A 59 4.92 11.64 21.06
C ARG A 59 4.70 10.14 20.92
N GLU A 60 3.90 9.56 21.82
CA GLU A 60 3.59 8.13 21.79
C GLU A 60 2.81 7.77 20.53
N ALA A 61 1.75 8.53 20.20
CA ALA A 61 0.96 8.33 19.00
C ALA A 61 1.78 8.48 17.69
N ILE A 62 2.69 9.45 17.64
CA ILE A 62 3.62 9.63 16.50
C ILE A 62 4.54 8.41 16.37
N THR A 63 5.07 7.94 17.49
CA THR A 63 6.01 6.80 17.53
C THR A 63 5.30 5.50 17.13
N ASP A 64 4.07 5.29 17.58
CA ASP A 64 3.31 4.09 17.28
C ASP A 64 2.85 4.07 15.83
N LEU A 65 2.41 5.21 15.28
CA LEU A 65 2.16 5.31 13.85
C LEU A 65 3.43 5.00 13.06
N TYR A 66 4.59 5.53 13.44
CA TYR A 66 5.86 5.19 12.76
C TYR A 66 6.17 3.68 12.80
N LYS A 67 5.95 3.01 13.94
CA LYS A 67 6.16 1.56 14.07
C LYS A 67 5.23 0.79 13.15
N VAL A 68 3.91 1.05 13.22
CA VAL A 68 2.91 0.45 12.33
C VAL A 68 3.31 0.67 10.88
N LEU A 69 3.78 1.87 10.57
CA LEU A 69 4.13 2.21 9.20
C LEU A 69 5.36 1.45 8.69
N LYS A 70 6.30 1.18 9.58
CA LYS A 70 7.57 0.52 9.25
C LYS A 70 7.45 -0.99 9.16
N THR A 71 6.59 -1.58 9.98
CA THR A 71 6.42 -3.04 10.06
C THR A 71 5.33 -3.55 9.10
N GLY A 72 4.46 -2.66 8.62
CA GLY A 72 3.39 -2.99 7.69
C GLY A 72 3.91 -3.48 6.33
N LYS A 73 3.22 -4.51 5.82
CA LYS A 73 3.29 -4.96 4.43
C LYS A 73 1.96 -4.58 3.78
N TRP A 74 1.99 -3.67 2.81
CA TRP A 74 0.79 -3.20 2.14
C TRP A 74 1.00 -3.23 0.64
N SER A 75 0.09 -3.88 -0.07
CA SER A 75 0.07 -3.93 -1.53
C SER A 75 -0.78 -2.81 -2.13
N HIS A 76 -1.72 -2.25 -1.35
CA HIS A 76 -2.67 -1.22 -1.79
C HIS A 76 -3.14 -0.35 -0.61
N SER A 77 -3.72 0.82 -0.92
CA SER A 77 -4.28 1.74 0.09
C SER A 77 -5.36 1.09 0.94
N ASP A 78 -6.19 0.22 0.38
CA ASP A 78 -7.33 -0.37 1.09
C ASP A 78 -6.89 -1.31 2.22
N GLU A 79 -5.84 -2.11 2.00
CA GLU A 79 -5.24 -2.93 3.05
C GLU A 79 -4.66 -2.05 4.17
N MET A 80 -4.02 -0.94 3.81
CA MET A 80 -3.49 0.00 4.78
C MET A 80 -4.60 0.72 5.55
N LYS A 81 -5.72 1.07 4.90
CA LYS A 81 -6.92 1.69 5.50
C LYS A 81 -7.59 0.79 6.53
N GLN A 82 -7.56 -0.52 6.34
CA GLN A 82 -8.11 -1.48 7.32
C GLN A 82 -7.35 -1.44 8.66
N VAL A 83 -6.04 -1.17 8.62
CA VAL A 83 -5.19 -1.04 9.82
C VAL A 83 -5.19 0.39 10.34
N ILE A 84 -5.16 1.37 9.43
CA ILE A 84 -5.11 2.80 9.71
C ILE A 84 -6.41 3.42 9.19
N GLY A 85 -7.47 3.36 9.99
CA GLY A 85 -8.81 3.81 9.59
C GLY A 85 -8.89 5.27 9.15
N SER A 86 -7.98 6.12 9.61
CA SER A 86 -7.91 7.53 9.22
C SER A 86 -7.20 7.80 7.88
N LEU A 87 -6.60 6.78 7.23
CA LEU A 87 -5.89 6.96 5.96
C LEU A 87 -6.82 7.52 4.88
N ASP A 88 -6.54 8.67 4.29
CA ASP A 88 -7.34 9.21 3.20
C ASP A 88 -6.47 9.74 2.07
N ASN A 89 -7.02 9.83 0.86
CA ASN A 89 -6.33 10.40 -0.29
C ASN A 89 -6.24 11.92 -0.14
N PHE A 90 -5.08 12.48 -0.47
CA PHE A 90 -4.91 13.93 -0.59
C PHE A 90 -5.28 14.38 -2.00
N THR A 91 -6.46 15.00 -2.14
CA THR A 91 -7.12 15.25 -3.43
C THR A 91 -6.30 16.02 -4.47
N TYR A 92 -5.35 16.88 -4.04
CA TYR A 92 -4.63 17.77 -4.97
C TYR A 92 -3.33 17.19 -5.54
N VAL A 93 -2.80 16.11 -4.97
CA VAL A 93 -1.51 15.54 -5.41
C VAL A 93 -1.62 14.02 -5.46
N ASP A 94 -1.32 13.45 -6.63
CA ASP A 94 -1.35 12.00 -6.81
C ASP A 94 -0.43 11.27 -5.82
N LYS A 95 -0.90 10.11 -5.33
CA LYS A 95 -0.20 9.23 -4.38
C LYS A 95 0.14 9.88 -3.04
N TRP A 96 -0.51 10.99 -2.71
CA TRP A 96 -0.44 11.57 -1.38
C TRP A 96 -1.60 11.13 -0.53
N TYR A 97 -1.29 10.92 0.74
CA TYR A 97 -2.22 10.42 1.72
C TYR A 97 -2.13 11.26 2.99
N VAL A 98 -3.26 11.33 3.69
CA VAL A 98 -3.41 11.99 4.99
C VAL A 98 -3.73 10.92 6.04
N ILE A 99 -3.10 11.01 7.21
CA ILE A 99 -3.35 10.11 8.35
C ILE A 99 -3.47 10.94 9.62
N ASP A 100 -4.56 10.75 10.36
CA ASP A 100 -4.75 11.36 11.68
C ASP A 100 -3.85 10.71 12.73
N ILE A 101 -3.30 11.52 13.64
CA ILE A 101 -2.47 11.06 14.76
C ILE A 101 -3.00 11.65 16.07
N GLY A 102 -2.93 10.87 17.15
CA GLY A 102 -3.21 11.36 18.50
C GLY A 102 -4.66 11.77 18.72
N GLY A 103 -5.61 11.03 18.16
CA GLY A 103 -7.04 11.36 18.32
C GLY A 103 -7.43 12.66 17.64
N ASN A 104 -7.00 12.85 16.39
CA ASN A 104 -7.30 14.03 15.55
C ASN A 104 -6.46 15.29 15.82
N ASN A 105 -5.49 15.25 16.74
CA ASN A 105 -4.63 16.40 17.07
C ASN A 105 -3.70 16.80 15.92
N LEU A 106 -3.13 15.81 15.24
CA LEU A 106 -2.15 16.02 14.17
C LEU A 106 -2.55 15.30 12.87
N ARG A 107 -1.86 15.68 11.79
CA ARG A 107 -1.95 15.11 10.45
C ARG A 107 -0.56 14.76 9.94
N LEU A 108 -0.36 13.52 9.55
CA LEU A 108 0.70 13.13 8.63
C LEU A 108 0.20 13.32 7.21
N ILE A 109 0.95 14.06 6.39
CA ILE A 109 0.82 14.03 4.94
C ILE A 109 2.02 13.28 4.39
N ALA A 110 1.78 12.21 3.62
CA ALA A 110 2.84 11.37 3.08
C ALA A 110 2.61 11.04 1.61
N TYR A 111 3.70 10.98 0.86
CA TYR A 111 3.72 10.30 -0.43
C TYR A 111 3.91 8.80 -0.18
N ILE A 112 3.03 7.98 -0.75
CA ILE A 112 3.08 6.52 -0.64
C ILE A 112 3.03 5.90 -2.04
N ASN A 113 4.05 5.13 -2.36
CA ASN A 113 4.11 4.36 -3.59
C ASN A 113 4.09 2.88 -3.26
N PHE A 114 2.90 2.27 -3.36
CA PHE A 114 2.68 0.85 -3.08
C PHE A 114 3.40 -0.08 -4.06
N VAL A 115 3.65 0.34 -5.31
CA VAL A 115 4.37 -0.47 -6.30
C VAL A 115 5.85 -0.63 -5.94
N THR A 116 6.47 0.43 -5.43
CA THR A 116 7.89 0.45 -5.04
C THR A 116 8.10 0.29 -3.53
N HIS A 117 7.01 0.12 -2.79
CA HIS A 117 6.99 0.01 -1.33
C HIS A 117 7.74 1.15 -0.60
N ASN A 118 7.54 2.40 -1.02
CA ASN A 118 8.19 3.56 -0.40
C ASN A 118 7.19 4.53 0.23
N LEU A 119 7.50 5.01 1.44
CA LEU A 119 6.81 6.14 2.07
C LEU A 119 7.77 7.26 2.43
N SER A 120 7.39 8.45 2.01
CA SER A 120 8.04 9.71 2.37
C SER A 120 7.01 10.64 3.00
N SER A 121 7.13 10.83 4.32
CA SER A 121 6.47 11.91 5.02
C SER A 121 6.87 13.24 4.39
N LYS A 122 5.88 14.09 4.16
CA LYS A 122 6.05 15.45 3.67
C LYS A 122 5.85 16.45 4.79
N TYR A 123 4.87 16.18 5.65
CA TYR A 123 4.55 17.03 6.78
C TYR A 123 3.95 16.23 7.94
N ILE A 124 4.25 16.65 9.18
CA ILE A 124 3.52 16.26 10.40
C ILE A 124 3.17 17.56 11.12
N LEU A 125 1.88 17.86 11.24
CA LEU A 125 1.42 19.18 11.69
C LEU A 125 0.05 19.10 12.37
N THR A 126 -0.34 20.19 13.04
CA THR A 126 -1.65 20.30 13.67
C THR A 126 -2.79 20.30 12.65
N HIS A 127 -4.02 19.98 13.08
CA HIS A 127 -5.21 20.14 12.25
C HIS A 127 -5.35 21.58 11.70
N ALA A 128 -5.11 22.59 12.53
CA ALA A 128 -5.24 23.99 12.12
C ALA A 128 -4.24 24.39 11.03
N ASP A 129 -2.99 23.90 11.11
CA ASP A 129 -2.00 24.16 10.07
C ASP A 129 -2.29 23.35 8.80
N TYR A 130 -2.97 22.21 8.93
CA TYR A 130 -3.39 21.38 7.80
C TYR A 130 -4.45 22.11 7.01
N ASP A 131 -5.43 22.72 7.67
CA ASP A 131 -6.46 23.52 7.02
C ASP A 131 -5.86 24.71 6.25
N LYS A 132 -4.83 25.36 6.82
CA LYS A 132 -4.10 26.44 6.14
C LYS A 132 -3.38 25.91 4.90
N LEU A 133 -2.70 24.77 5.02
CA LEU A 133 -1.99 24.14 3.91
C LEU A 133 -2.95 23.69 2.80
N TRP A 134 -4.07 23.07 3.17
CA TRP A 134 -5.14 22.65 2.27
C TRP A 134 -5.66 23.82 1.44
N LYS A 135 -5.94 24.96 2.08
CA LYS A 135 -6.37 26.19 1.38
C LYS A 135 -5.34 26.70 0.38
N LYS A 136 -4.04 26.56 0.66
CA LYS A 136 -2.97 26.95 -0.28
C LYS A 136 -2.92 26.02 -1.50
N PHE A 137 -3.10 24.72 -1.31
CA PHE A 137 -3.23 23.78 -2.42
C PHE A 137 -4.49 24.04 -3.25
N GLN A 138 -5.63 24.30 -2.58
CA GLN A 138 -6.89 24.64 -3.24
C GLN A 138 -6.77 25.89 -4.12
N LYS A 139 -6.02 26.91 -3.68
CA LYS A 139 -5.76 28.13 -4.44
C LYS A 139 -4.67 27.97 -5.52
N GLY A 140 -4.02 26.80 -5.59
CA GLY A 140 -2.91 26.55 -6.51
C GLY A 140 -1.64 27.33 -6.20
N GLU A 141 -1.49 27.85 -4.98
CA GLU A 141 -0.29 28.57 -4.49
C GLU A 141 0.89 27.62 -4.27
N ILE A 142 0.58 26.36 -3.94
CA ILE A 142 1.56 25.28 -3.84
C ILE A 142 1.34 24.35 -5.03
N ARG A 143 2.34 24.29 -5.91
CA ARG A 143 2.40 23.35 -7.03
C ARG A 143 3.56 22.40 -6.79
N ARG A 144 3.34 21.10 -7.00
CA ARG A 144 4.32 20.04 -6.76
C ARG A 144 4.46 19.12 -7.96
#